data_AF-A0A7Y5GD10-F1
#
_entry.id   AF-A0A7Y5GD10-F1
#
_cell.length_a   1.000
_cell.length_b   1.000
_cell.length_c   1.000
_cell.angle_alpha   90.00
_cell.angle_beta   90.00
_cell.angle_gamma   90.00
#
_symmetry.space_group_name_H-M   'P 1'
#
loop_
_entity.id
_entity.type
_entity.pdbx_description
1 polymer ?
#
loop_
_entity_poly.entity_id
_entity_poly.type
_entity_poly.pdbx_seq_one_letter_code
_entity_poly.pdbx_strand_id
1 'polypeptide(L)'
;MPVLLGTFSIGLSLGRSIQASQISRDAGHMYARYVDFSLPGNQDIIVRLARGMGMTRNGGNGVVILSRITFVSQDDCAGSALSPGQCTNADQHVVIHRIVIGNQQLRASAFGTPNPATINADGSINAPVYLTDLNARANGFGTLLRLEPGEFAYVAEAFFPSNDLAVPGLQNGGVYARTIY
;
A
#
# COMPACT_ATOMS: atom_id res chain seq x y z
N MET A 1 13.97 -19.29 -32.66
CA MET A 1 13.82 -19.39 -31.20
C MET A 1 13.57 -18.07 -30.42
N PRO A 2 13.18 -16.91 -30.99
CA PRO A 2 12.78 -15.76 -30.14
C PRO A 2 11.35 -15.86 -29.58
N VAL A 3 10.41 -16.43 -30.35
CA VAL A 3 8.98 -16.42 -30.01
C VAL A 3 8.64 -17.32 -28.84
N LEU A 4 9.26 -18.51 -28.73
CA LEU A 4 9.04 -19.41 -27.60
C LEU A 4 9.56 -18.81 -26.28
N LEU A 5 10.74 -18.20 -26.28
CA LEU A 5 11.29 -17.51 -25.10
C LEU A 5 10.42 -16.30 -24.71
N GLY A 6 9.85 -15.60 -25.69
CA GLY A 6 8.86 -14.55 -25.48
C GLY A 6 7.55 -15.05 -24.84
N THR A 7 6.98 -16.16 -25.30
CA THR A 7 5.74 -16.70 -24.70
C THR A 7 5.96 -17.28 -23.31
N PHE A 8 7.11 -17.92 -23.04
CA PHE A 8 7.46 -18.39 -21.70
C PHE A 8 7.64 -17.22 -20.71
N SER A 9 8.33 -16.15 -21.11
CA SER A 9 8.51 -14.97 -20.24
C SER A 9 7.20 -14.27 -19.92
N ILE A 10 6.31 -14.11 -20.92
CA ILE A 10 4.97 -13.53 -20.72
C ILE A 10 4.09 -14.46 -19.85
N GLY A 11 4.17 -15.78 -20.05
CA GLY A 11 3.43 -16.75 -19.24
C GLY A 11 3.85 -16.72 -17.76
N LEU A 12 5.15 -16.62 -17.50
CA LEU A 12 5.69 -16.49 -16.14
C LEU A 12 5.33 -15.15 -15.50
N SER A 13 5.32 -14.05 -16.26
CA SER A 13 4.88 -12.74 -15.75
C SER A 13 3.39 -12.71 -15.44
N LEU A 14 2.55 -13.41 -16.23
CA LEU A 14 1.12 -13.59 -15.94
C LEU A 14 0.90 -14.44 -14.68
N GLY A 15 1.65 -15.53 -14.51
CA GLY A 15 1.56 -16.33 -13.28
C GLY A 15 1.86 -15.51 -12.02
N ARG A 16 2.87 -14.64 -12.10
CA ARG A 16 3.18 -13.70 -11.01
C ARG A 16 2.15 -12.61 -10.80
N SER A 17 1.49 -12.15 -11.87
CA SER A 17 0.43 -11.15 -11.71
C SER A 17 -0.78 -11.71 -10.97
N ILE A 18 -1.12 -12.96 -11.22
CA ILE A 18 -2.17 -13.66 -10.49
C ILE A 18 -1.77 -13.81 -9.01
N GLN A 19 -0.54 -14.25 -8.72
CA GLN A 19 -0.05 -14.40 -7.34
C GLN A 19 -0.03 -13.06 -6.60
N ALA A 20 0.51 -12.00 -7.21
CA ALA A 20 0.54 -10.66 -6.63
C ALA A 20 -0.88 -10.14 -6.34
N SER A 21 -1.84 -10.40 -7.24
CA SER A 21 -3.25 -10.05 -7.04
C SER A 21 -3.90 -10.82 -5.90
N GLN A 22 -3.64 -12.12 -5.79
CA GLN A 22 -4.12 -12.95 -4.68
C GLN A 22 -3.56 -12.45 -3.34
N ILE A 23 -2.27 -12.16 -3.27
CA ILE A 23 -1.65 -11.66 -2.03
C ILE A 23 -2.19 -10.29 -1.64
N SER A 24 -2.32 -9.36 -2.60
CA SER A 24 -2.95 -8.06 -2.33
C SER A 24 -4.36 -8.24 -1.76
N ARG A 25 -5.16 -9.13 -2.34
CA ARG A 25 -6.54 -9.42 -1.91
C ARG A 25 -6.60 -10.06 -0.52
N ASP A 26 -5.78 -11.08 -0.28
CA ASP A 26 -5.79 -11.79 1.00
C ASP A 26 -5.27 -10.89 2.13
N ALA A 27 -4.20 -10.14 1.87
CA ALA A 27 -3.66 -9.16 2.81
C ALA A 27 -4.68 -8.06 3.12
N GLY A 28 -5.32 -7.51 2.09
CA GLY A 28 -6.32 -6.46 2.25
C GLY A 28 -7.58 -6.94 2.97
N HIS A 29 -8.08 -8.15 2.70
CA HIS A 29 -9.21 -8.71 3.45
C HIS A 29 -8.89 -8.92 4.93
N MET A 30 -7.70 -9.44 5.26
CA MET A 30 -7.30 -9.59 6.65
C MET A 30 -7.17 -8.22 7.33
N TYR A 31 -6.59 -7.25 6.63
CA TYR A 31 -6.39 -5.90 7.14
C TYR A 31 -7.71 -5.16 7.40
N ALA A 32 -8.66 -5.25 6.46
CA ALA A 32 -10.00 -4.69 6.61
C ALA A 32 -10.82 -5.36 7.75
N ARG A 33 -10.42 -6.57 8.18
CA ARG A 33 -11.01 -7.28 9.33
C ARG A 33 -10.26 -7.04 10.64
N TYR A 34 -9.49 -5.95 10.73
CA TYR A 34 -8.75 -5.53 11.92
C TYR A 34 -7.66 -6.50 12.37
N VAL A 35 -7.09 -7.29 11.45
CA VAL A 35 -5.86 -8.03 11.76
C VAL A 35 -4.71 -7.04 11.88
N ASP A 36 -4.04 -7.05 13.03
CA ASP A 36 -2.95 -6.13 13.33
C ASP A 36 -1.63 -6.59 12.67
N PHE A 37 -1.25 -5.94 11.57
CA PHE A 37 0.00 -6.21 10.88
C PHE A 37 1.21 -5.46 11.44
N SER A 38 1.09 -4.71 12.54
CA SER A 38 2.27 -4.26 13.29
C SER A 38 2.99 -5.44 13.95
N LEU A 39 2.23 -6.50 14.26
CA LEU A 39 2.77 -7.68 14.92
C LEU A 39 3.54 -8.57 13.94
N PRO A 40 4.76 -9.00 14.32
CA PRO A 40 5.63 -9.79 13.46
C PRO A 40 5.00 -11.12 12.98
N GLY A 41 4.21 -11.77 13.85
CA GLY A 41 3.54 -13.02 13.51
C GLY A 41 2.50 -12.88 12.40
N ASN A 42 1.80 -11.75 12.33
CA ASN A 42 0.82 -11.47 11.28
C ASN A 42 1.50 -11.09 9.97
N GLN A 43 2.65 -10.40 10.03
CA GLN A 43 3.46 -10.14 8.84
C GLN A 43 4.01 -11.43 8.22
N ASP A 44 4.34 -12.43 9.05
CA ASP A 44 4.80 -13.74 8.56
C ASP A 44 3.71 -14.49 7.78
N ILE A 45 2.43 -14.21 8.04
CA ILE A 45 1.33 -14.77 7.25
C ILE A 45 1.43 -14.25 5.81
N ILE A 46 1.69 -12.95 5.61
CA ILE A 46 1.88 -12.35 4.28
C ILE A 46 3.11 -12.91 3.59
N VAL A 47 4.23 -13.06 4.32
CA VAL A 47 5.45 -13.69 3.78
C VAL A 47 5.18 -15.15 3.37
N ARG A 48 4.34 -15.88 4.11
CA ARG A 48 3.93 -17.24 3.77
C ARG A 48 3.02 -17.30 2.53
N LEU A 49 2.11 -16.34 2.37
CA LEU A 49 1.30 -16.20 1.15
C LEU A 49 2.18 -15.88 -0.07
N ALA A 50 3.28 -15.12 0.14
CA ALA A 50 4.28 -14.82 -0.88
C ALA A 50 5.39 -15.88 -1.05
N ARG A 51 5.18 -17.11 -0.55
CA ARG A 51 6.16 -18.20 -0.67
C ARG A 51 6.56 -18.43 -2.13
N GLY A 52 7.86 -18.53 -2.38
CA GLY A 52 8.41 -18.71 -3.72
C GLY A 52 8.67 -17.41 -4.49
N MET A 53 8.27 -16.25 -3.97
CA MET A 53 8.56 -14.94 -4.58
C MET A 53 9.72 -14.19 -3.92
N GLY A 54 10.37 -14.79 -2.92
CA GLY A 54 11.59 -14.25 -2.30
C GLY A 54 11.38 -13.03 -1.42
N MET A 55 10.13 -12.75 -1.01
CA MET A 55 9.80 -11.70 -0.04
C MET A 55 10.21 -12.12 1.37
N THR A 56 10.69 -11.17 2.17
CA THR A 56 10.89 -11.35 3.62
C THR A 56 10.15 -10.25 4.38
N ARG A 57 10.17 -10.28 5.71
CA ARG A 57 9.43 -9.29 6.53
C ARG A 57 9.93 -7.85 6.33
N ASN A 58 11.24 -7.67 6.26
CA ASN A 58 11.89 -6.35 6.21
C ASN A 58 12.71 -6.16 4.92
N GLY A 59 12.46 -6.96 3.88
CA GLY A 59 13.27 -6.94 2.68
C GLY A 59 12.88 -7.98 1.65
N GLY A 60 13.88 -8.46 0.91
CA GLY A 60 13.70 -9.45 -0.15
C GLY A 60 13.13 -8.85 -1.44
N ASN A 61 12.51 -9.72 -2.23
CA ASN A 61 12.08 -9.46 -3.59
C ASN A 61 10.55 -9.23 -3.68
N GLY A 62 10.01 -8.44 -2.76
CA GLY A 62 8.59 -8.08 -2.74
C GLY A 62 8.29 -7.04 -1.69
N VAL A 63 7.20 -6.29 -1.91
CA VAL A 63 6.69 -5.32 -0.94
C VAL A 63 5.17 -5.37 -0.93
N VAL A 64 4.59 -5.38 0.26
CA VAL A 64 3.15 -5.24 0.49
C VAL A 64 2.93 -4.03 1.38
N ILE A 65 2.10 -3.11 0.91
CA ILE A 65 1.80 -1.85 1.55
C ILE A 65 0.32 -1.86 1.92
N LEU A 66 0.04 -1.73 3.21
CA LEU A 66 -1.31 -1.62 3.76
C LEU A 66 -1.52 -0.19 4.22
N SER A 67 -2.62 0.43 3.79
CA SER A 67 -2.94 1.81 4.13
C SER A 67 -4.41 1.94 4.49
N ARG A 68 -4.73 2.73 5.51
CA ARG A 68 -6.11 3.19 5.76
C ARG A 68 -6.22 4.65 5.38
N ILE A 69 -7.22 4.97 4.56
CA ILE A 69 -7.47 6.31 4.04
C ILE A 69 -8.83 6.79 4.56
N THR A 70 -8.90 8.04 4.99
CA THR A 70 -10.14 8.72 5.40
C THR A 70 -10.28 10.03 4.63
N PHE A 71 -11.50 10.55 4.51
CA PHE A 71 -11.71 11.94 4.14
C PHE A 71 -11.63 12.83 5.38
N VAL A 72 -10.91 13.94 5.30
CA VAL A 72 -10.84 14.95 6.36
C VAL A 72 -11.84 16.05 6.06
N SER A 73 -12.79 16.23 6.95
CA SER A 73 -13.74 17.33 6.92
C SER A 73 -13.27 18.51 7.78
N GLN A 74 -13.90 19.67 7.62
CA GLN A 74 -13.70 20.82 8.52
C GLN A 74 -14.10 20.49 9.97
N ASP A 75 -15.07 19.59 10.17
CA ASP A 75 -15.49 19.16 11.50
C ASP A 75 -14.39 18.36 12.23
N ASP A 76 -13.62 17.53 11.50
CA ASP A 76 -12.46 16.82 12.06
C ASP A 76 -11.36 17.78 12.52
N CYS A 77 -11.17 18.87 11.76
CA CYS A 77 -10.25 19.95 12.11
C CYS A 77 -10.70 20.68 13.39
N ALA A 78 -11.99 21.05 13.46
CA ALA A 78 -12.58 21.72 14.61
C ALA A 78 -12.54 20.84 15.87
N GLY A 79 -12.84 19.53 15.73
CA GLY A 79 -12.75 18.54 16.80
C GLY A 79 -11.33 18.35 17.33
N SER A 80 -10.31 18.69 16.55
CA SER A 80 -8.90 18.67 16.93
C SER A 80 -8.37 20.04 17.40
N ALA A 81 -9.26 21.00 17.67
CA ALA A 81 -8.93 22.37 18.07
C ALA A 81 -8.00 23.12 17.09
N LEU A 82 -8.05 22.74 15.80
CA LEU A 82 -7.33 23.44 14.74
C LEU A 82 -8.20 24.54 14.15
N SER A 83 -7.63 25.73 13.95
CA SER A 83 -8.31 26.75 13.15
C SER A 83 -8.30 26.36 11.66
N PRO A 84 -9.23 26.87 10.83
CA PRO A 84 -9.30 26.53 9.40
C PRO A 84 -8.00 26.79 8.63
N GLY A 85 -7.21 27.78 9.04
CA GLY A 85 -5.90 28.08 8.43
C GLY A 85 -4.77 27.12 8.83
N GLN A 86 -4.96 26.35 9.91
CA GLN A 86 -3.98 25.37 10.40
C GLN A 86 -4.26 23.97 9.87
N CYS A 87 -5.51 23.67 9.47
CA CYS A 87 -5.89 22.37 8.91
C CYS A 87 -5.59 22.32 7.41
N THR A 88 -4.32 22.11 7.07
CA THR A 88 -3.88 22.09 5.66
C THR A 88 -4.53 20.96 4.86
N ASN A 89 -4.92 19.84 5.48
CA ASN A 89 -5.54 18.71 4.79
C ASN A 89 -7.08 18.73 4.83
N ALA A 90 -7.70 19.83 5.22
CA ALA A 90 -9.15 19.97 5.11
C ALA A 90 -9.64 19.70 3.68
N ASP A 91 -10.75 18.97 3.57
CA ASP A 91 -11.38 18.56 2.32
C ASP A 91 -10.48 17.69 1.43
N GLN A 92 -9.53 16.97 2.02
CA GLN A 92 -8.63 16.04 1.33
C GLN A 92 -8.79 14.61 1.87
N HIS A 93 -8.48 13.63 1.02
CA HIS A 93 -8.25 12.27 1.48
C HIS A 93 -6.86 12.16 2.07
N VAL A 94 -6.74 11.50 3.21
CA VAL A 94 -5.47 11.34 3.93
C VAL A 94 -5.29 9.93 4.44
N VAL A 95 -4.04 9.49 4.50
CA VAL A 95 -3.61 8.23 5.09
C VAL A 95 -3.51 8.42 6.59
N ILE A 96 -4.25 7.60 7.34
CA ILE A 96 -4.29 7.61 8.82
C ILE A 96 -3.66 6.35 9.43
N HIS A 97 -3.34 5.36 8.58
CA HIS A 97 -2.63 4.16 9.00
C HIS A 97 -1.78 3.62 7.85
N ARG A 98 -0.57 3.16 8.15
CA ARG A 98 0.40 2.64 7.19
C ARG A 98 1.21 1.52 7.81
N ILE A 99 1.19 0.35 7.17
CA ILE A 99 2.13 -0.74 7.44
C ILE A 99 2.77 -1.15 6.11
N VAL A 100 4.09 -1.30 6.11
CA VAL A 100 4.81 -1.81 4.94
C VAL A 100 5.58 -3.05 5.35
N ILE A 101 5.36 -4.14 4.60
CA ILE A 101 5.98 -5.43 4.79
C ILE A 101 6.85 -5.68 3.55
N GLY A 102 8.07 -6.15 3.75
CA GLY A 102 9.04 -6.40 2.68
C GLY A 102 9.94 -5.22 2.37
N ASN A 103 10.44 -5.18 1.13
CA ASN A 103 11.44 -4.21 0.71
C ASN A 103 10.79 -2.91 0.21
N GLN A 104 10.71 -1.91 1.09
CA GLN A 104 10.09 -0.61 0.80
C GLN A 104 10.76 0.15 -0.37
N GLN A 105 12.02 -0.17 -0.70
CA GLN A 105 12.76 0.46 -1.79
C GLN A 105 12.28 0.00 -3.18
N LEU A 106 11.54 -1.11 -3.26
CA LEU A 106 11.07 -1.64 -4.54
C LEU A 106 9.97 -0.77 -5.15
N ARG A 107 9.11 -0.18 -4.33
CA ARG A 107 7.99 0.63 -4.81
C ARG A 107 7.40 1.48 -3.69
N ALA A 108 7.14 2.76 -3.99
CA ALA A 108 6.31 3.63 -3.17
C ALA A 108 4.82 3.42 -3.47
N SER A 109 3.97 3.69 -2.48
CA SER A 109 2.51 3.59 -2.64
C SER A 109 1.97 4.55 -3.69
N ALA A 110 0.94 4.13 -4.43
CA ALA A 110 0.30 4.95 -5.44
C ALA A 110 -0.47 6.14 -4.84
N PHE A 111 -0.81 6.08 -3.55
CA PHE A 111 -1.57 7.10 -2.84
C PHE A 111 -0.70 7.96 -1.93
N GLY A 112 0.61 8.00 -2.17
CA GLY A 112 1.54 8.78 -1.36
C GLY A 112 2.17 8.00 -0.20
N THR A 113 3.15 8.63 0.42
CA THR A 113 4.03 8.06 1.45
C THR A 113 4.10 9.05 2.61
N PRO A 114 3.34 8.82 3.69
CA PRO A 114 3.40 9.65 4.89
C PRO A 114 4.82 9.71 5.45
N ASN A 115 5.13 10.78 6.18
CA ASN A 115 6.43 10.93 6.81
C ASN A 115 6.68 9.75 7.78
N PRO A 116 7.75 8.95 7.62
CA PRO A 116 8.01 7.82 8.49
C PRO A 116 8.13 8.20 9.97
N ALA A 117 8.55 9.43 10.28
CA ALA A 117 8.68 9.92 11.65
C ALA A 117 7.34 10.18 12.35
N THR A 118 6.23 10.23 11.60
CA THR A 118 4.89 10.48 12.14
C THR A 118 4.03 9.21 12.23
N ILE A 119 4.53 8.09 11.70
CA ILE A 119 3.88 6.79 11.77
C ILE A 119 4.31 6.12 13.09
N ASN A 120 3.33 5.81 13.93
CA ASN A 120 3.55 5.08 15.18
C ASN A 120 3.93 3.62 14.91
N ALA A 121 4.43 2.93 15.93
CA ALA A 121 4.83 1.52 15.82
C ALA A 121 3.69 0.58 15.40
N ASP A 122 2.45 0.91 15.77
CA ASP A 122 1.23 0.19 15.37
C ASP A 122 0.78 0.52 13.93
N GLY A 123 1.46 1.45 13.25
CA GLY A 123 1.15 1.95 11.91
C GLY A 123 0.20 3.15 11.90
N SER A 124 -0.34 3.59 13.05
CA SER A 124 -1.27 4.71 13.10
C SER A 124 -0.58 6.06 12.86
N ILE A 125 -1.31 7.00 12.27
CA ILE A 125 -0.95 8.42 12.20
C ILE A 125 -2.08 9.17 12.90
N ASN A 126 -1.76 9.82 14.01
CA ASN A 126 -2.77 10.42 14.90
C ASN A 126 -3.05 11.89 14.56
N ALA A 127 -4.21 12.39 14.97
CA ALA A 127 -4.49 13.81 14.96
C ALA A 127 -3.56 14.52 15.98
N PRO A 128 -3.12 15.77 15.72
CA PRO A 128 -3.44 16.59 14.54
C PRO A 128 -2.55 16.29 13.32
N VAL A 129 -1.60 15.36 13.41
CA VAL A 129 -0.58 15.16 12.37
C VAL A 129 -1.18 14.88 10.99
N TYR A 130 -2.10 13.91 10.87
CA TYR A 130 -2.71 13.62 9.57
C TYR A 130 -3.59 14.77 9.04
N LEU A 131 -4.01 15.71 9.90
CA LEU A 131 -4.79 16.89 9.53
C LEU A 131 -3.92 18.03 8.98
N THR A 132 -2.63 18.04 9.33
CA THR A 132 -1.72 19.16 9.03
C THR A 132 -0.53 18.78 8.15
N ASP A 133 -0.14 17.50 8.10
CA ASP A 133 1.01 17.04 7.31
C ASP A 133 0.59 16.75 5.86
N LEU A 134 1.12 17.54 4.92
CA LEU A 134 0.86 17.37 3.49
C LEU A 134 1.31 16.00 2.95
N ASN A 135 2.28 15.33 3.59
CA ASN A 135 2.73 14.00 3.18
C ASN A 135 1.71 12.91 3.52
N ALA A 136 0.77 13.18 4.43
CA ALA A 136 -0.32 12.26 4.72
C ALA A 136 -1.38 12.26 3.62
N ARG A 137 -1.38 13.21 2.66
CA ARG A 137 -2.40 13.27 1.61
C ARG A 137 -2.38 12.07 0.68
N ALA A 138 -3.55 11.49 0.49
CA ALA A 138 -3.82 10.40 -0.43
C ALA A 138 -4.06 10.92 -1.86
N ASN A 139 -2.98 11.37 -2.52
CA ASN A 139 -3.07 12.00 -3.83
C ASN A 139 -3.71 11.06 -4.88
N GLY A 140 -4.70 11.58 -5.62
CA GLY A 140 -5.40 10.81 -6.65
C GLY A 140 -6.35 9.73 -6.13
N PHE A 141 -6.50 9.56 -4.81
CA PHE A 141 -7.44 8.57 -4.27
C PHE A 141 -8.91 8.93 -4.59
N GLY A 142 -9.26 10.21 -4.47
CA GLY A 142 -10.63 10.70 -4.68
C GLY A 142 -11.16 10.59 -6.10
N THR A 143 -10.30 10.32 -7.08
CA THR A 143 -10.74 10.01 -8.47
C THR A 143 -11.09 8.54 -8.65
N LEU A 144 -10.64 7.67 -7.75
CA LEU A 144 -10.95 6.24 -7.75
C LEU A 144 -12.12 5.91 -6.83
N LEU A 145 -12.09 6.44 -5.61
CA LEU A 145 -13.12 6.27 -4.61
C LEU A 145 -13.21 7.56 -3.79
N ARG A 146 -14.35 8.24 -3.88
CA ARG A 146 -14.63 9.43 -3.09
C ARG A 146 -15.28 9.01 -1.79
N LEU A 147 -14.59 9.25 -0.68
CA LEU A 147 -15.09 9.04 0.67
C LEU A 147 -15.82 10.29 1.17
N GLU A 148 -16.89 10.08 1.92
CA GLU A 148 -17.57 11.11 2.70
C GLU A 148 -16.97 11.24 4.11
N PRO A 149 -17.25 12.34 4.83
CA PRO A 149 -16.83 12.50 6.22
C PRO A 149 -17.24 11.30 7.09
N GLY A 150 -16.29 10.76 7.86
CA GLY A 150 -16.50 9.57 8.70
C GLY A 150 -16.33 8.23 7.99
N GLU A 151 -16.16 8.21 6.67
CA GLU A 151 -15.86 7.00 5.91
C GLU A 151 -14.36 6.72 5.84
N PHE A 152 -14.01 5.44 5.85
CA PHE A 152 -12.65 4.95 5.68
C PHE A 152 -12.59 3.86 4.62
N ALA A 153 -11.47 3.83 3.88
CA ALA A 153 -11.14 2.76 2.96
C ALA A 153 -9.84 2.06 3.39
N TYR A 154 -9.78 0.75 3.20
CA TYR A 154 -8.57 -0.04 3.38
C TYR A 154 -7.97 -0.35 2.01
N VAL A 155 -6.70 -0.01 1.84
CA VAL A 155 -5.97 -0.21 0.60
C VAL A 155 -4.82 -1.18 0.85
N ALA A 156 -4.75 -2.23 0.04
CA ALA A 156 -3.62 -3.14 0.02
C ALA A 156 -2.96 -3.12 -1.36
N GLU A 157 -1.68 -2.77 -1.40
CA GLU A 157 -0.86 -2.74 -2.60
C GLU A 157 0.24 -3.79 -2.48
N ALA A 158 0.47 -4.57 -3.52
CA ALA A 158 1.54 -5.56 -3.57
C ALA A 158 2.38 -5.35 -4.83
N PHE A 159 3.70 -5.44 -4.69
CA PHE A 159 4.63 -5.35 -5.81
C PHE A 159 5.74 -6.39 -5.70
N PHE A 160 6.00 -7.07 -6.81
CA PHE A 160 7.04 -8.08 -6.94
C PHE A 160 7.82 -7.85 -8.24
N PRO A 161 9.12 -7.55 -8.19
CA PRO A 161 9.93 -7.38 -9.39
C PRO A 161 10.08 -8.71 -10.15
N SER A 162 10.25 -8.61 -11.46
CA SER A 162 10.39 -9.74 -12.40
C SER A 162 11.79 -9.81 -13.00
N ASN A 163 12.80 -9.33 -12.28
CA ASN A 163 14.18 -9.18 -12.77
C ASN A 163 14.85 -10.53 -13.08
N ASP A 164 14.41 -11.60 -12.46
CA ASP A 164 14.83 -12.98 -12.73
C ASP A 164 14.18 -13.57 -14.00
N LEU A 165 13.16 -12.91 -14.54
CA LEU A 165 12.56 -13.20 -15.85
C LEU A 165 13.11 -12.27 -16.95
N ALA A 166 14.10 -11.43 -16.63
CA ALA A 166 14.68 -10.49 -17.58
C ALA A 166 15.41 -11.21 -18.71
N VAL A 167 14.75 -11.30 -19.86
CA VAL A 167 15.36 -11.68 -21.13
C VAL A 167 15.97 -10.41 -21.74
N PRO A 168 17.27 -10.39 -22.12
CA PRO A 168 17.88 -9.23 -22.77
C PRO A 168 17.05 -8.75 -23.96
N GLY A 169 16.59 -7.49 -23.92
CA GLY A 169 15.74 -6.88 -24.96
C GLY A 169 14.23 -6.84 -24.67
N LEU A 170 13.75 -7.44 -23.58
CA LEU A 170 12.35 -7.32 -23.13
C LEU A 170 12.29 -6.51 -21.81
N GLN A 171 11.51 -5.43 -21.77
CA GLN A 171 11.33 -4.66 -20.54
C GLN A 171 10.61 -5.50 -19.48
N ASN A 172 11.22 -5.64 -18.30
CA ASN A 172 10.62 -6.30 -17.13
C ASN A 172 10.57 -5.30 -15.98
N GLY A 173 9.37 -4.78 -15.67
CA GLY A 173 9.15 -3.74 -14.66
C GLY A 173 8.59 -4.24 -13.32
N GLY A 174 8.49 -5.57 -13.13
CA GLY A 174 7.76 -6.16 -12.01
C GLY A 174 6.24 -6.12 -12.17
N VAL A 175 5.56 -6.76 -11.24
CA VAL A 175 4.10 -6.81 -11.20
C VAL A 175 3.57 -6.07 -9.99
N TYR A 176 2.60 -5.19 -10.21
CA TYR A 176 1.86 -4.47 -9.19
C TYR A 176 0.40 -4.90 -9.17
N ALA A 177 -0.14 -5.10 -7.98
CA ALA A 177 -1.55 -5.33 -7.75
C ALA A 177 -2.06 -4.44 -6.61
N ARG A 178 -3.32 -4.04 -6.70
CA ARG A 178 -4.01 -3.24 -5.69
C ARG A 178 -5.41 -3.76 -5.46
N THR A 179 -5.83 -3.73 -4.20
CA THR A 179 -7.21 -3.95 -3.78
C THR A 179 -7.64 -2.84 -2.81
N ILE A 180 -8.91 -2.48 -2.86
CA ILE A 180 -9.53 -1.43 -2.03
C ILE A 180 -10.80 -2.05 -1.43
N TYR A 181 -11.00 -1.83 -0.13
CA TYR A 181 -12.14 -2.31 0.67
C TYR A 181 -12.81 -1.14 1.37
#